data_AF-A0ABC9GWA2-F1
#
_entry.id   AF-A0ABC9GWA2-F1
#
_cell.length_a   1.000
_cell.length_b   1.000
_cell.length_c   1.000
_cell.angle_alpha   90.00
_cell.angle_beta   90.00
_cell.angle_gamma   90.00
#
_symmetry.space_group_name_H-M   'P 1'
#
loop_
_entity.id
_entity.type
_entity.pdbx_description
1 polymer ?
#
loop_
_entity_poly.entity_id
_entity_poly.type
_entity_poly.pdbx_seq_one_letter_code
_entity_poly.pdbx_strand_id
1 'polypeptide(L)'
;MTTTRIHPSSETTRPPLFPHRGAGAGASSSSAAAAALRFTVWKRSGTDGFSVYDAAGVLAFRLDNYSRRPKLFAGELLLMDGQGAPLLALRPQIFSMQDQWNCYKASEESQGKRTISHKLFSMRKCSVLQKGHEAEVSIFGCGTASGHTGQGPSFLVEGCFRRRNCKIRNSAGEEVARIMRKNVETASDSLTLGDDVFNLVVEPNVDCTMIMAFVVVLDRICWKPYTPMICSS
;
A
#
# COMPACT_ATOMS: atom_id res chain seq x y z
N MET A 1 -35.72 -39.59 24.34
CA MET A 1 -36.49 -38.32 24.31
C MET A 1 -36.64 -37.95 22.86
N THR A 2 -37.78 -38.28 22.27
CA THR A 2 -38.04 -38.20 20.83
C THR A 2 -39.29 -37.34 20.69
N THR A 3 -39.15 -36.09 20.23
CA THR A 3 -40.26 -35.15 20.09
C THR A 3 -40.69 -35.04 18.63
N THR A 4 -41.93 -35.40 18.42
CA THR A 4 -42.67 -35.53 17.17
C THR A 4 -42.97 -34.17 16.54
N ARG A 5 -42.89 -34.16 15.21
CA ARG A 5 -43.23 -33.07 14.27
C ARG A 5 -44.76 -33.03 14.07
N ILE A 6 -45.40 -31.88 14.22
CA ILE A 6 -46.79 -31.66 13.82
C ILE A 6 -46.93 -30.28 13.16
N HIS A 7 -47.23 -30.28 11.86
CA HIS A 7 -47.84 -29.17 11.12
C HIS A 7 -49.35 -29.32 11.17
N PRO A 8 -50.11 -28.21 11.07
CA PRO A 8 -51.34 -28.24 10.30
C PRO A 8 -51.50 -27.05 9.34
N SER A 9 -51.68 -27.44 8.07
CA SER A 9 -52.70 -27.04 7.08
C SER A 9 -53.08 -25.57 6.80
N SER A 10 -53.12 -25.36 5.48
CA SER A 10 -53.44 -24.20 4.65
C SER A 10 -54.88 -23.71 4.75
N GLU A 11 -55.07 -22.40 4.57
CA GLU A 11 -56.29 -21.85 3.96
C GLU A 11 -55.96 -20.70 3.00
N THR A 12 -56.61 -20.76 1.84
CA THR A 12 -56.47 -19.88 0.68
C THR A 12 -57.57 -18.81 0.74
N THR A 13 -57.23 -17.53 0.63
CA THR A 13 -58.18 -16.49 0.20
C THR A 13 -57.44 -15.38 -0.56
N ARG A 14 -57.99 -15.04 -1.73
CA ARG A 14 -57.48 -14.09 -2.74
C ARG A 14 -57.63 -12.60 -2.30
N PRO A 15 -56.96 -11.65 -2.98
CA PRO A 15 -56.73 -10.29 -2.49
C PRO A 15 -57.79 -9.28 -2.98
N PRO A 16 -57.91 -8.08 -2.37
CA PRO A 16 -58.51 -6.94 -3.01
C PRO A 16 -57.47 -6.07 -3.73
N LEU A 17 -57.88 -5.57 -4.89
CA LEU A 17 -57.16 -4.67 -5.78
C LEU A 17 -57.39 -3.18 -5.44
N PHE A 18 -56.42 -2.36 -5.87
CA PHE A 18 -56.48 -0.93 -6.21
C PHE A 18 -56.18 0.11 -5.09
N PRO A 19 -55.90 1.39 -5.43
CA PRO A 19 -54.56 1.86 -5.80
C PRO A 19 -54.19 3.19 -5.12
N HIS A 20 -52.96 3.38 -4.62
CA HIS A 20 -52.51 4.72 -4.24
C HIS A 20 -51.19 5.12 -4.90
N ARG A 21 -51.40 5.93 -5.93
CA ARG A 21 -50.55 6.97 -6.50
C ARG A 21 -49.84 7.78 -5.42
N GLY A 22 -48.54 7.99 -5.64
CA GLY A 22 -47.83 9.18 -5.16
C GLY A 22 -46.60 8.87 -4.30
N ALA A 23 -45.43 8.98 -4.91
CA ALA A 23 -44.40 9.93 -4.49
C ALA A 23 -43.13 9.62 -5.28
N GLY A 24 -42.73 10.56 -6.13
CA GLY A 24 -41.40 10.55 -6.71
C GLY A 24 -40.37 10.62 -5.59
N ALA A 25 -39.53 9.60 -5.49
CA ALA A 25 -38.20 9.75 -4.95
C ALA A 25 -37.27 9.51 -6.15
N GLY A 26 -37.00 10.60 -6.88
CA GLY A 26 -35.77 10.65 -7.65
C GLY A 26 -34.65 10.46 -6.65
N ALA A 27 -34.13 9.23 -6.56
CA ALA A 27 -32.90 8.96 -5.87
C ALA A 27 -31.82 9.70 -6.66
N SER A 28 -31.61 10.96 -6.30
CA SER A 28 -30.36 11.66 -6.57
C SER A 28 -29.30 10.82 -5.89
N SER A 29 -28.72 9.90 -6.64
CA SER A 29 -27.48 9.23 -6.29
C SER A 29 -26.43 10.34 -6.24
N SER A 30 -26.35 11.02 -5.10
CA SER A 30 -25.20 11.82 -4.76
C SER A 30 -24.03 10.88 -4.84
N SER A 31 -23.28 10.96 -5.94
CA SER A 31 -21.98 10.33 -6.06
C SER A 31 -21.19 10.89 -4.89
N ALA A 32 -21.11 10.12 -3.80
CA ALA A 32 -20.28 10.46 -2.68
C ALA A 32 -18.87 10.54 -3.27
N ALA A 33 -18.35 11.76 -3.37
CA ALA A 33 -17.01 11.99 -3.87
C ALA A 33 -16.10 11.06 -3.08
N ALA A 34 -15.39 10.17 -3.79
CA ALA A 34 -14.52 9.20 -3.15
C ALA A 34 -13.52 9.99 -2.28
N ALA A 35 -13.42 9.64 -1.00
CA ALA A 35 -12.58 10.36 -0.04
C ALA A 35 -11.19 9.74 0.03
N ALA A 36 -10.18 10.57 0.30
CA ALA A 36 -8.81 10.09 0.48
C ALA A 36 -8.73 9.15 1.70
N LEU A 37 -7.98 8.06 1.54
CA LEU A 37 -7.77 7.06 2.60
C LEU A 37 -6.59 7.47 3.47
N ARG A 38 -6.76 7.39 4.79
CA ARG A 38 -5.72 7.74 5.76
C ARG A 38 -5.29 6.50 6.52
N PHE A 39 -3.99 6.30 6.59
CA PHE A 39 -3.36 5.21 7.30
C PHE A 39 -2.34 5.74 8.32
N THR A 40 -2.29 5.08 9.48
CA THR A 40 -1.17 5.18 10.41
C THR A 40 -0.23 4.01 10.14
N VAL A 41 0.98 4.32 9.73
CA VAL A 41 2.04 3.32 9.49
C VAL A 41 2.92 3.26 10.72
N TRP A 42 3.00 2.08 11.33
CA TRP A 42 3.87 1.81 12.48
C TRP A 42 4.97 0.83 12.09
N LYS A 43 6.21 1.29 12.20
CA LYS A 43 7.41 0.48 12.03
C LYS A 43 7.81 -0.12 13.38
N ARG A 44 7.89 -1.44 13.48
CA ARG A 44 8.39 -2.12 14.68
C ARG A 44 9.91 -2.15 14.67
N SER A 45 10.52 -1.65 15.75
CA SER A 45 11.92 -1.88 16.07
C SER A 45 12.08 -3.30 16.69
N GLY A 46 13.08 -4.06 16.28
CA GLY A 46 13.44 -5.36 16.87
C GLY A 46 12.99 -6.61 16.11
N THR A 47 11.74 -6.68 15.65
CA THR A 47 11.27 -7.80 14.78
C THR A 47 11.20 -7.42 13.30
N ASP A 48 11.77 -6.26 12.97
CA ASP A 48 11.74 -5.54 11.70
C ASP A 48 10.47 -5.81 10.87
N GLY A 49 9.52 -4.89 10.88
CA GLY A 49 8.28 -5.00 10.11
C GLY A 49 7.41 -3.75 10.14
N PHE A 50 6.31 -3.79 9.39
CA PHE A 50 5.31 -2.74 9.34
C PHE A 50 3.95 -3.29 9.80
N SER A 51 3.26 -2.50 10.60
CA SER A 51 1.84 -2.66 10.91
C SER A 51 1.13 -1.38 10.49
N VAL A 52 0.13 -1.50 9.62
CA VAL A 52 -0.55 -0.35 9.03
C VAL A 52 -2.00 -0.39 9.44
N TYR A 53 -2.46 0.68 10.07
CA TYR A 53 -3.81 0.82 10.56
C TYR A 53 -4.57 1.84 9.74
N ASP A 54 -5.81 1.56 9.38
CA ASP A 54 -6.68 2.54 8.74
C ASP A 54 -7.18 3.61 9.72
N ALA A 55 -8.03 4.51 9.25
CA ALA A 55 -8.62 5.58 10.06
C ALA A 55 -9.54 5.05 11.18
N ALA A 56 -10.07 3.83 11.06
CA ALA A 56 -10.88 3.18 12.07
C ALA A 56 -10.02 2.43 13.11
N GLY A 57 -8.70 2.39 12.93
CA GLY A 57 -7.77 1.65 13.80
C GLY A 57 -7.72 0.15 13.50
N VAL A 58 -8.30 -0.30 12.38
CA VAL A 58 -8.24 -1.70 11.95
C VAL A 58 -6.92 -1.94 11.24
N LEU A 59 -6.28 -3.08 11.53
CA LEU A 59 -5.05 -3.49 10.84
C LEU A 59 -5.38 -3.77 9.37
N ALA A 60 -4.91 -2.90 8.47
CA ALA A 60 -5.15 -2.98 7.04
C ALA A 60 -4.06 -3.79 6.32
N PHE A 61 -2.81 -3.58 6.71
CA PHE A 61 -1.66 -4.29 6.13
C PHE A 61 -0.67 -4.69 7.21
N ARG A 62 0.01 -5.81 6.98
CA ARG A 62 1.15 -6.22 7.77
C ARG A 62 2.28 -6.72 6.88
N LEU A 63 3.50 -6.57 7.38
CA LEU A 63 4.70 -7.05 6.72
C LEU A 63 5.48 -7.91 7.71
N ASP A 64 5.43 -9.22 7.50
CA ASP A 64 6.18 -10.20 8.27
C ASP A 64 7.55 -10.45 7.63
N ASN A 65 8.50 -11.01 8.39
CA ASN A 65 9.84 -11.38 7.92
C ASN A 65 10.68 -10.24 7.30
N TYR A 66 10.45 -8.99 7.70
CA TYR A 66 11.15 -7.84 7.13
C TYR A 66 12.55 -7.65 7.71
N SER A 67 13.43 -8.65 7.66
CA SER A 67 14.78 -8.50 8.24
C SER A 67 15.60 -7.38 7.57
N ARG A 68 16.17 -6.42 8.33
CA ARG A 68 17.08 -5.39 7.80
C ARG A 68 18.46 -5.91 7.40
N ARG A 69 18.54 -7.16 6.96
CA ARG A 69 19.77 -7.75 6.44
C ARG A 69 20.22 -7.01 5.18
N PRO A 70 21.54 -7.02 4.89
CA PRO A 70 22.06 -6.49 3.63
C PRO A 70 21.28 -7.06 2.44
N LYS A 71 21.17 -6.29 1.36
CA LYS A 71 20.39 -6.62 0.16
C LYS A 71 20.64 -8.05 -0.37
N LEU A 72 21.88 -8.54 -0.27
CA LEU A 72 22.30 -9.91 -0.64
C LEU A 72 21.60 -11.02 0.17
N PHE A 73 21.18 -10.72 1.40
CA PHE A 73 20.58 -11.64 2.36
C PHE A 73 19.16 -11.21 2.78
N ALA A 74 18.62 -10.14 2.20
CA ALA A 74 17.33 -9.58 2.57
C ALA A 74 16.14 -10.49 2.20
N GLY A 75 16.35 -11.41 1.26
CA GLY A 75 15.31 -12.33 0.80
C GLY A 75 14.14 -11.61 0.13
N GLU A 76 13.00 -12.31 0.06
CA GLU A 76 11.72 -11.79 -0.38
C GLU A 76 10.95 -11.18 0.80
N LEU A 77 10.30 -10.04 0.58
CA LEU A 77 9.40 -9.41 1.54
C LEU A 77 7.96 -9.59 1.08
N LEU A 78 7.09 -10.02 1.98
CA LEU A 78 5.71 -10.37 1.65
C LEU A 78 4.76 -9.37 2.31
N LEU A 79 4.18 -8.49 1.51
CA LEU A 79 3.10 -7.60 1.96
C LEU A 79 1.82 -8.39 2.05
N MET A 80 1.21 -8.41 3.22
CA MET A 80 -0.03 -9.11 3.51
C MET A 80 -1.13 -8.13 3.91
N ASP A 81 -2.37 -8.59 3.80
CA ASP A 81 -3.52 -7.91 4.40
C ASP A 81 -3.51 -8.03 5.94
N GLY A 82 -4.50 -7.43 6.60
CA GLY A 82 -4.64 -7.50 8.06
C GLY A 82 -4.80 -8.92 8.62
N GLN A 83 -5.35 -9.85 7.83
CA GLN A 83 -5.58 -11.24 8.25
C GLN A 83 -4.34 -12.12 8.03
N GLY A 84 -3.43 -11.70 7.16
CA GLY A 84 -2.21 -12.43 6.83
C GLY A 84 -2.21 -13.09 5.45
N ALA A 85 -3.21 -12.82 4.62
CA ALA A 85 -3.20 -13.31 3.24
C ALA A 85 -2.15 -12.53 2.43
N PRO A 86 -1.31 -13.23 1.64
CA PRO A 86 -0.25 -12.59 0.89
C PRO A 86 -0.82 -11.80 -0.30
N LEU A 87 -0.46 -10.51 -0.40
CA LEU A 87 -0.90 -9.63 -1.48
C LEU A 87 0.19 -9.46 -2.53
N LEU A 88 1.39 -9.05 -2.10
CA LEU A 88 2.50 -8.72 -2.98
C LEU A 88 3.84 -9.25 -2.46
N ALA A 89 4.68 -9.70 -3.38
CA ALA A 89 6.03 -10.16 -3.14
C ALA A 89 7.05 -9.14 -3.66
N LEU A 90 7.91 -8.63 -2.78
CA LEU A 90 8.96 -7.65 -3.09
C LEU A 90 10.33 -8.31 -3.04
N ARG A 91 11.08 -8.22 -4.14
CA ARG A 91 12.40 -8.86 -4.27
C ARG A 91 13.47 -7.84 -4.64
N PRO A 92 14.63 -7.84 -3.94
CA PRO A 92 15.74 -6.98 -4.31
C PRO A 92 16.41 -7.48 -5.60
N GLN A 93 16.77 -6.57 -6.49
CA GLN A 93 17.63 -6.89 -7.62
C GLN A 93 19.09 -6.74 -7.20
N ILE A 94 19.69 -7.83 -6.72
CA ILE A 94 20.97 -7.86 -6.01
C ILE A 94 22.10 -7.15 -6.79
N PHE A 95 22.23 -7.41 -8.09
CA PHE A 95 23.29 -6.81 -8.94
C PHE A 95 22.96 -5.42 -9.52
N SER A 96 21.88 -4.77 -9.07
CA SER A 96 21.55 -3.41 -9.52
C SER A 96 22.28 -2.34 -8.70
N MET A 97 22.97 -1.44 -9.39
CA MET A 97 23.71 -0.29 -8.81
C MET A 97 22.79 0.78 -8.17
N GLN A 98 21.48 0.74 -8.44
CA GLN A 98 20.53 1.80 -8.03
C GLN A 98 19.53 1.33 -6.95
N ASP A 99 19.91 0.31 -6.17
CA ASP A 99 19.03 -0.28 -5.15
C ASP A 99 17.64 -0.67 -5.68
N GLN A 100 17.58 -1.23 -6.89
CA GLN A 100 16.30 -1.60 -7.51
C GLN A 100 15.62 -2.76 -6.77
N TRP A 101 14.31 -2.63 -6.57
CA TRP A 101 13.39 -3.65 -6.10
C TRP A 101 12.31 -3.92 -7.14
N ASN A 102 11.91 -5.18 -7.26
CA ASN A 102 10.87 -5.63 -8.16
C ASN A 102 9.68 -6.15 -7.34
N CYS A 103 8.47 -5.77 -7.75
CA CYS A 103 7.24 -6.21 -7.13
C CYS A 103 6.52 -7.21 -8.03
N TYR A 104 6.02 -8.28 -7.43
CA TYR A 104 5.29 -9.35 -8.07
C TYR A 104 3.96 -9.56 -7.37
N LYS A 105 2.95 -10.00 -8.11
CA LYS A 105 1.72 -10.49 -7.49
C LYS A 105 2.06 -11.72 -6.64
N ALA A 106 1.61 -11.77 -5.40
CA ALA A 106 1.77 -12.96 -4.59
C ALA A 106 0.96 -14.11 -5.23
N SER A 107 1.57 -15.28 -5.33
CA SER A 107 0.87 -16.51 -5.69
C SER A 107 0.57 -17.26 -4.40
N GLU A 108 -0.68 -17.64 -4.20
CA GLU A 108 -1.04 -18.74 -3.30
C GLU A 108 -0.23 -19.95 -3.79
N GLU A 109 0.66 -20.49 -2.96
CA GLU A 109 1.68 -21.44 -3.40
C GLU A 109 1.06 -22.78 -3.84
N SER A 110 1.51 -23.32 -4.98
CA SER A 110 1.55 -24.77 -5.17
C SER A 110 3.01 -25.16 -5.30
N GLN A 111 3.45 -25.99 -4.34
CA GLN A 111 4.77 -26.59 -4.24
C GLN A 111 5.38 -26.94 -5.60
N GLY A 112 6.63 -26.54 -5.81
CA GLY A 112 7.54 -27.22 -6.74
C GLY A 112 7.59 -26.71 -8.19
N LYS A 113 6.70 -25.80 -8.62
CA LYS A 113 6.81 -25.18 -9.95
C LYS A 113 6.98 -23.68 -9.78
N ARG A 114 8.12 -23.15 -10.25
CA ARG A 114 8.40 -21.72 -10.36
C ARG A 114 7.39 -21.11 -11.34
N THR A 115 6.16 -20.88 -10.90
CA THR A 115 5.18 -20.08 -11.64
C THR A 115 5.83 -18.72 -11.86
N ILE A 116 5.83 -18.28 -13.11
CA ILE A 116 6.37 -16.99 -13.52
C ILE A 116 5.48 -15.95 -12.83
N SER A 117 5.88 -15.50 -11.64
CA SER A 117 5.16 -14.47 -10.91
C SER A 117 5.14 -13.22 -11.78
N HIS A 118 3.96 -12.73 -12.16
CA HIS A 118 3.83 -11.55 -13.00
C HIS A 118 4.42 -10.34 -12.26
N LYS A 119 5.47 -9.75 -12.84
CA LYS A 119 6.07 -8.52 -12.33
C LYS A 119 5.08 -7.38 -12.57
N LEU A 120 4.72 -6.66 -11.51
CA LEU A 120 3.78 -5.55 -11.55
C LEU A 120 4.50 -4.22 -11.73
N PHE A 121 5.59 -4.01 -11.00
CA PHE A 121 6.39 -2.80 -11.12
C PHE A 121 7.84 -3.03 -10.70
N SER A 122 8.71 -2.08 -11.04
CA SER A 122 10.02 -1.93 -10.41
C SER A 122 10.16 -0.53 -9.84
N MET A 123 10.82 -0.43 -8.70
CA MET A 123 11.13 0.83 -8.05
C MET A 123 12.62 0.88 -7.76
N ARG A 124 13.25 2.02 -8.04
CA ARG A 124 14.66 2.24 -7.76
C ARG A 124 14.89 3.63 -7.18
N LYS A 125 16.01 3.79 -6.50
CA LYS A 125 16.42 5.08 -5.99
C LYS A 125 16.91 5.96 -7.14
N CYS A 126 16.52 7.23 -7.13
CA CYS A 126 17.08 8.21 -8.05
C CYS A 126 18.53 8.50 -7.68
N SER A 127 19.36 8.79 -8.67
CA SER A 127 20.73 9.25 -8.40
C SER A 127 20.69 10.63 -7.76
N VAL A 128 21.66 10.96 -6.90
CA VAL A 128 21.76 12.28 -6.22
C VAL A 128 21.79 13.45 -7.23
N LEU A 129 22.19 13.18 -8.47
CA LEU A 129 22.20 14.15 -9.57
C LEU A 129 20.80 14.50 -10.13
N GLN A 130 19.79 13.65 -9.92
CA GLN A 130 18.41 13.93 -10.32
C GLN A 130 17.77 14.85 -9.28
N LYS A 131 17.80 16.17 -9.55
CA LYS A 131 17.30 17.21 -8.63
C LYS A 131 15.86 16.93 -8.18
N GLY A 132 15.67 16.69 -6.88
CA GLY A 132 14.38 16.74 -6.20
C GLY A 132 13.60 15.42 -6.10
N HIS A 133 14.01 14.38 -6.82
CA HIS A 133 13.37 13.06 -6.76
C HIS A 133 14.18 12.08 -5.92
N GLU A 134 13.49 11.36 -5.03
CA GLU A 134 14.08 10.36 -4.15
C GLU A 134 14.04 8.95 -4.78
N ALA A 135 12.99 8.65 -5.52
CA ALA A 135 12.79 7.36 -6.19
C ALA A 135 11.87 7.48 -7.40
N GLU A 136 11.97 6.51 -8.30
CA GLU A 136 11.10 6.37 -9.47
C GLU A 136 10.54 4.95 -9.59
N VAL A 137 9.34 4.84 -10.17
CA VAL A 137 8.62 3.58 -10.35
C VAL A 137 8.25 3.40 -11.83
N SER A 138 8.46 2.20 -12.34
CA SER A 138 8.01 1.76 -13.67
C SER A 138 7.03 0.60 -13.52
N ILE A 139 5.80 0.76 -14.01
CA ILE A 139 4.78 -0.29 -14.03
C ILE A 139 4.98 -1.19 -15.25
N PHE A 140 4.74 -2.49 -15.10
CA PHE A 140 4.74 -3.48 -16.17
C PHE A 140 3.34 -4.10 -16.26
N GLY A 141 2.74 -4.15 -17.46
CA GLY A 141 1.53 -4.95 -17.70
C GLY A 141 0.19 -4.24 -17.86
N CYS A 142 0.12 -3.16 -18.66
CA CYS A 142 -1.11 -2.85 -19.40
C CYS A 142 -0.76 -2.86 -20.90
N GLY A 143 -1.44 -3.72 -21.66
CA GLY A 143 -1.20 -3.91 -23.07
C GLY A 143 -1.55 -2.67 -23.88
N THR A 144 -0.58 -1.79 -24.08
CA THR A 144 -0.40 -1.14 -25.37
C THR A 144 1.01 -1.44 -25.81
N ALA A 145 1.11 -2.29 -26.83
CA ALA A 145 2.32 -2.45 -27.61
C ALA A 145 2.70 -1.09 -28.20
N SER A 146 3.51 -0.34 -27.47
CA SER A 146 4.40 0.65 -28.06
C SER A 146 5.70 0.51 -27.31
N GLY A 147 6.75 0.15 -28.06
CA GLY A 147 8.10 0.07 -27.54
C GLY A 147 8.47 1.43 -26.98
N HIS A 148 8.45 1.57 -25.66
CA HIS A 148 8.77 2.84 -25.03
C HIS A 148 10.22 2.82 -24.56
N THR A 149 11.14 3.03 -25.50
CA THR A 149 12.48 3.54 -25.21
C THR A 149 12.48 5.05 -24.92
N GLY A 150 11.32 5.64 -24.58
CA GLY A 150 11.19 7.10 -24.37
C GLY A 150 10.02 7.57 -23.50
N GLN A 151 9.30 6.69 -22.77
CA GLN A 151 8.26 7.13 -21.83
C GLN A 151 8.86 7.16 -20.43
N GLY A 152 8.74 8.31 -19.75
CA GLY A 152 9.26 8.54 -18.41
C GLY A 152 8.66 7.60 -17.34
N PRO A 153 9.11 7.71 -16.08
CA PRO A 153 8.62 6.85 -15.01
C PRO A 153 7.10 7.00 -14.79
N SER A 154 6.45 5.90 -14.44
CA SER A 154 5.01 5.87 -14.14
C SER A 154 4.67 6.61 -12.84
N PHE A 155 5.60 6.59 -11.88
CA PHE A 155 5.51 7.42 -10.68
C PHE A 155 6.87 8.00 -10.29
N LEU A 156 6.82 9.17 -9.66
CA LEU A 156 7.95 9.86 -9.06
C LEU A 156 7.69 10.12 -7.59
N VAL A 157 8.69 9.87 -6.76
CA VAL A 157 8.67 10.21 -5.33
C VAL A 157 9.50 11.46 -5.14
N GLU A 158 8.86 12.53 -4.70
CA GLU A 158 9.52 13.78 -4.30
C GLU A 158 9.67 13.85 -2.78
N GLY A 159 10.70 14.58 -2.34
CA GLY A 159 10.92 14.89 -0.92
C GLY A 159 11.96 13.98 -0.26
N CYS A 160 11.70 13.60 0.99
CA CYS A 160 12.61 12.79 1.80
C CYS A 160 11.87 11.85 2.74
N PHE A 161 12.00 10.55 2.48
CA PHE A 161 11.32 9.48 3.20
C PHE A 161 11.81 9.39 4.64
N ARG A 162 13.10 9.64 4.86
CA ARG A 162 13.69 9.69 6.21
C ARG A 162 13.06 10.76 7.09
N ARG A 163 12.73 11.91 6.50
CA ARG A 163 12.06 13.01 7.19
C ARG A 163 10.54 12.82 7.23
N ARG A 164 10.02 11.70 6.71
CA ARG A 164 8.60 11.42 6.51
C ARG A 164 7.89 12.59 5.84
N ASN A 165 8.49 13.07 4.76
CA ASN A 165 7.96 14.17 3.94
C ASN A 165 8.12 13.78 2.48
N CYS A 166 7.25 12.87 2.01
CA CYS A 166 7.24 12.45 0.61
C CYS A 166 5.91 12.75 -0.04
N LYS A 167 5.99 13.01 -1.34
CA LYS A 167 4.84 13.03 -2.24
C LYS A 167 5.08 12.05 -3.36
N ILE A 168 4.12 11.17 -3.58
CA ILE A 168 4.13 10.23 -4.70
C ILE A 168 3.25 10.82 -5.78
N ARG A 169 3.82 11.04 -6.96
CA ARG A 169 3.11 11.58 -8.12
C ARG A 169 3.04 10.57 -9.24
N ASN A 170 1.91 10.55 -9.96
CA ASN A 170 1.77 9.77 -11.18
C ASN A 170 2.49 10.44 -12.36
N SER A 171 2.44 9.80 -13.54
CA SER A 171 3.04 10.32 -14.78
C SER A 171 2.38 11.61 -15.28
N ALA A 172 1.16 11.93 -14.83
CA ALA A 172 0.48 13.19 -15.11
C ALA A 172 0.92 14.34 -14.16
N GLY A 173 1.75 14.04 -13.15
CA GLY A 173 2.21 15.01 -12.14
C GLY A 173 1.22 15.22 -11.00
N GLU A 174 0.14 14.45 -10.95
CA GLU A 174 -0.86 14.52 -9.89
C GLU A 174 -0.37 13.79 -8.65
N GLU A 175 -0.59 14.37 -7.48
CA GLU A 175 -0.28 13.73 -6.20
C GLU A 175 -1.27 12.58 -5.98
N VAL A 176 -0.77 11.36 -5.82
CA VAL A 176 -1.58 10.15 -5.58
C VAL A 176 -1.45 9.63 -4.16
N ALA A 177 -0.37 10.00 -3.47
CA ALA A 177 -0.20 9.71 -2.06
C ALA A 177 0.81 10.66 -1.40
N ARG A 178 0.68 10.84 -0.09
CA ARG A 178 1.57 11.67 0.74
C ARG A 178 1.97 10.95 2.01
N ILE A 179 3.25 11.06 2.35
CA ILE A 179 3.84 10.53 3.59
C ILE A 179 4.20 11.72 4.47
N MET A 180 3.68 11.74 5.68
CA MET A 180 3.82 12.85 6.63
C MET A 180 4.18 12.34 8.02
N ARG A 181 4.95 13.11 8.78
CA ARG A 181 5.16 12.86 10.21
C ARG A 181 3.82 12.79 10.94
N LYS A 182 3.72 11.87 11.90
CA LYS A 182 2.56 11.82 12.80
C LYS A 182 2.86 12.70 14.02
N ASN A 183 2.03 13.72 14.22
CA ASN A 183 2.07 14.56 15.40
C ASN A 183 0.94 14.15 16.34
N VAL A 184 1.22 14.20 17.65
CA VAL A 184 0.23 14.04 18.70
C VAL A 184 0.00 15.43 19.28
N GLU A 185 -1.19 15.97 19.03
CA GLU A 185 -1.62 17.24 19.62
C GLU A 185 -2.03 16.99 21.07
N THR A 186 -1.33 17.64 22.00
CA THR A 186 -1.67 17.71 23.42
C THR A 186 -2.24 19.10 23.69
N ALA A 187 -3.03 19.26 24.76
CA ALA A 187 -3.71 20.51 25.12
C ALA A 187 -2.78 21.76 25.20
N SER A 188 -1.47 21.58 25.30
CA SER A 188 -0.48 22.66 25.40
C SER A 188 0.67 22.60 24.39
N ASP A 189 0.83 21.52 23.62
CA ASP A 189 1.96 21.35 22.67
C ASP A 189 1.69 20.25 21.64
N SER A 190 2.36 20.31 20.49
CA SER A 190 2.36 19.24 19.48
C SER A 190 3.65 18.41 19.58
N LEU A 191 3.55 17.17 20.05
CA LEU A 191 4.68 16.25 20.08
C LEU A 191 4.76 15.50 18.75
N THR A 192 5.86 15.65 18.02
CA THR A 192 6.14 14.80 16.85
C THR A 192 6.49 13.40 17.34
N LEU A 193 5.71 12.39 16.94
CA LEU A 193 6.02 11.00 17.24
C LEU A 193 7.31 10.60 16.50
N GLY A 194 8.07 9.65 17.06
CA GLY A 194 9.34 9.22 16.45
C GLY A 194 9.18 8.79 14.98
N ASP A 195 10.26 8.78 14.21
CA ASP A 195 10.23 8.48 12.76
C ASP A 195 9.71 7.06 12.43
N ASP A 196 9.49 6.21 13.43
CA ASP A 196 8.87 4.89 13.32
C ASP A 196 7.35 4.93 13.15
N VAL A 197 6.69 6.05 13.46
CA VAL A 197 5.24 6.21 13.25
C VAL A 197 4.96 7.42 12.37
N PHE A 198 4.21 7.20 11.29
CA PHE A 198 3.90 8.26 10.34
C PHE A 198 2.54 8.07 9.69
N ASN A 199 2.01 9.14 9.11
CA ASN A 199 0.77 9.13 8.36
C ASN A 199 1.05 8.88 6.88
N LEU A 200 0.23 8.02 6.27
CA LEU A 200 0.13 7.86 4.83
C LEU A 200 -1.29 8.27 4.41
N VAL A 201 -1.38 9.19 3.46
CA VAL A 201 -2.64 9.58 2.83
C VAL A 201 -2.59 9.12 1.39
N VAL A 202 -3.62 8.40 0.93
CA VAL A 202 -3.75 7.87 -0.42
C VAL A 202 -4.97 8.51 -1.06
N GLU A 203 -4.80 9.10 -2.23
CA GLU A 203 -5.88 9.74 -2.94
C GLU A 203 -6.94 8.71 -3.40
N PRO A 204 -8.19 9.16 -3.62
CA PRO A 204 -9.26 8.26 -4.07
C PRO A 204 -8.91 7.58 -5.39
N ASN A 205 -9.42 6.36 -5.58
CA ASN A 205 -9.20 5.55 -6.79
C ASN A 205 -7.74 5.11 -7.04
N VAL A 206 -6.85 5.29 -6.05
CA VAL A 206 -5.47 4.79 -6.10
C VAL A 206 -5.36 3.45 -5.37
N ASP A 207 -4.64 2.50 -5.95
CA ASP A 207 -4.38 1.20 -5.33
C ASP A 207 -3.50 1.34 -4.08
N CYS A 208 -4.13 1.24 -2.91
CA CYS A 208 -3.47 1.32 -1.61
C CYS A 208 -2.43 0.23 -1.41
N THR A 209 -2.65 -0.97 -1.94
CA THR A 209 -1.71 -2.09 -1.82
C THR A 209 -0.41 -1.76 -2.55
N MET A 210 -0.52 -1.17 -3.74
CA MET A 210 0.63 -0.70 -4.51
C MET A 210 1.37 0.44 -3.80
N ILE A 211 0.64 1.44 -3.28
CA ILE A 211 1.26 2.54 -2.52
C ILE A 211 1.98 2.02 -1.27
N MET A 212 1.39 1.06 -0.56
CA MET A 212 2.05 0.43 0.58
C MET A 212 3.33 -0.29 0.18
N ALA A 213 3.32 -0.98 -0.96
CA ALA A 213 4.53 -1.59 -1.49
C ALA A 213 5.63 -0.54 -1.81
N PHE A 214 5.26 0.65 -2.29
CA PHE A 214 6.23 1.74 -2.46
C PHE A 214 6.84 2.19 -1.13
N VAL A 215 6.02 2.32 -0.07
CA VAL A 215 6.50 2.67 1.28
C VAL A 215 7.53 1.66 1.80
N VAL A 216 7.27 0.37 1.61
CA VAL A 216 8.18 -0.71 2.01
C VAL A 216 9.51 -0.63 1.25
N VAL A 217 9.45 -0.42 -0.06
CA VAL A 217 10.66 -0.28 -0.88
C VAL A 217 11.43 1.00 -0.53
N LEU A 218 10.75 2.12 -0.31
CA LEU A 218 11.37 3.37 0.15
C LEU A 218 12.16 3.17 1.44
N ASP A 219 11.62 2.43 2.41
CA ASP A 219 12.36 2.13 3.64
C ASP A 219 13.64 1.33 3.39
N ARG A 220 13.67 0.48 2.36
CA ARG A 220 14.86 -0.29 1.98
C ARG A 220 15.92 0.55 1.27
N ILE A 221 15.52 1.34 0.28
CA ILE A 221 16.46 2.08 -0.58
C ILE A 221 16.91 3.41 0.02
N CYS A 222 16.10 3.95 0.92
CA CYS A 222 16.43 5.17 1.66
C CYS A 222 17.09 4.86 3.01
N TRP A 223 17.36 3.60 3.36
CA TRP A 223 18.14 3.23 4.54
C TRP A 223 19.62 3.65 4.42
N LYS A 224 20.30 3.90 5.54
CA LYS A 224 21.75 4.19 5.59
C LYS A 224 22.45 2.90 6.03
N PRO A 225 23.46 2.37 5.33
CA PRO A 225 24.44 1.57 6.06
C PRO A 225 25.01 2.46 7.16
N TYR A 226 25.16 1.91 8.36
CA TYR A 226 25.94 2.56 9.41
C TYR A 226 27.33 2.85 8.83
N THR A 227 27.62 4.10 8.51
CA THR A 227 28.98 4.55 8.25
C THR A 227 29.56 4.93 9.61
N PRO A 228 30.44 4.13 10.23
CA PRO A 228 31.20 4.63 11.37
C PRO A 228 31.90 5.90 10.90
N MET A 229 31.72 7.00 11.61
CA MET A 229 32.54 8.17 11.38
C MET A 229 33.97 7.76 11.72
N ILE A 230 34.78 7.52 10.69
CA ILE A 230 36.22 7.42 10.87
C ILE A 230 36.65 8.86 11.07
N CYS A 231 36.89 9.25 12.32
CA CYS A 231 37.52 10.51 12.63
C CYS A 231 38.88 10.51 11.93
N SER A 232 39.06 11.35 10.92
CA SER A 232 40.39 11.68 10.44
C SER A 232 41.10 12.45 11.55
N SER A 233 42.13 11.82 12.11
CA SER A 233 43.10 12.42 13.03
C SER A 233 43.94 13.49 12.35
#